data_AF-A0A915YE68-F1
#
_entry.id   AF-A0A915YE68-F1
#
_cell.length_a   1.000
_cell.length_b   1.000
_cell.length_c   1.000
_cell.angle_alpha   90.00
_cell.angle_beta   90.00
_cell.angle_gamma   90.00
#
_symmetry.space_group_name_H-M   'P 1'
#
loop_
_entity.id
_entity.type
_entity.pdbx_description
1 polymer ?
#
loop_
_entity_poly.entity_id
_entity_poly.type
_entity_poly.pdbx_seq_one_letter_code
_entity_poly.pdbx_strand_id
1 'polypeptide(L)'
;MKGILREMYDHDPEKIIHKAAGKERTLTFNEIAASNNLADLKIIMIDKIFRSLENERSTKKLVKKIINHTGITIDSTILTNGLMHLEMRHLFIHNDGIADLDFVNIYGNLLVSPISQGDKLPRNFSQTTRGLIAVEKLAKEIDSKLITAGHLQSR
;
A
#
# COMPACT_ATOMS: atom_id res chain seq x y z
N MET A 1 7.32 -2.73 1.07
CA MET A 1 6.42 -2.48 2.22
C MET A 1 6.82 -3.24 3.48
N LYS A 2 6.99 -4.57 3.47
CA LYS A 2 7.40 -5.32 4.67
C LYS A 2 8.71 -4.82 5.30
N GLY A 3 9.68 -4.42 4.48
CA GLY A 3 10.92 -3.76 4.93
C GLY A 3 10.69 -2.42 5.64
N ILE A 4 9.80 -1.57 5.11
CA ILE A 4 9.42 -0.29 5.74
C ILE A 4 8.78 -0.55 7.11
N LEU A 5 7.86 -1.51 7.20
CA LEU A 5 7.24 -1.88 8.48
C LEU A 5 8.26 -2.39 9.50
N ARG A 6 9.30 -3.10 9.05
CA ARG A 6 10.40 -3.54 9.91
C ARG A 6 11.19 -2.36 10.46
N GLU A 7 11.60 -1.43 9.59
CA GLU A 7 12.34 -0.24 10.03
C GLU A 7 11.50 0.64 10.98
N MET A 8 10.20 0.81 10.68
CA MET A 8 9.27 1.49 11.58
C MET A 8 9.13 0.77 12.93
N TYR A 9 9.06 -0.57 12.94
CA TYR A 9 9.03 -1.35 14.17
C TYR A 9 10.27 -1.10 15.03
N ASP A 10 11.45 -1.07 14.40
CA ASP A 10 12.71 -0.95 15.10
C ASP A 10 12.96 0.46 15.68
N HIS A 11 12.37 1.50 15.07
CA HIS A 11 12.45 2.88 15.56
C HIS A 11 11.35 3.24 16.57
N ASP A 12 10.10 2.90 16.28
CA ASP A 12 8.95 3.24 17.11
C ASP A 12 7.86 2.17 16.98
N PRO A 13 7.93 1.09 17.78
CA PRO A 13 6.99 -0.02 17.68
C PRO A 13 5.54 0.44 17.84
N GLU A 14 5.25 1.31 18.83
CA GLU A 14 3.90 1.72 19.21
C GLU A 14 3.10 2.28 18.04
N LYS A 15 3.76 3.01 17.14
CA LYS A 15 3.16 3.54 15.91
C LYS A 15 2.52 2.44 15.05
N ILE A 16 3.11 1.25 14.98
CA ILE A 16 2.65 0.23 14.03
C ILE A 16 1.92 -0.96 14.65
N ILE A 17 2.09 -1.26 15.95
CA ILE A 17 1.46 -2.44 16.58
C ILE A 17 -0.06 -2.39 16.51
N HIS A 18 -0.65 -1.19 16.62
CA HIS A 18 -2.09 -0.99 16.53
C HIS A 18 -2.69 -1.25 15.14
N LYS A 19 -1.85 -1.41 14.11
CA LYS A 19 -2.30 -1.71 12.74
C LYS A 19 -2.70 -3.18 12.55
N ALA A 20 -2.25 -4.06 13.44
CA ALA A 20 -2.75 -5.42 13.49
C ALA A 20 -4.20 -5.43 14.03
N ALA A 21 -5.11 -6.08 13.30
CA ALA A 21 -6.53 -6.15 13.61
C ALA A 21 -7.00 -7.61 13.70
N GLY A 22 -8.08 -7.82 14.47
CA GLY A 22 -8.65 -9.14 14.69
C GLY A 22 -7.62 -10.14 15.20
N LYS A 23 -7.60 -11.34 14.61
CA LYS A 23 -6.69 -12.44 14.97
C LYS A 23 -5.20 -12.12 14.76
N GLU A 24 -4.87 -11.11 13.97
CA GLU A 24 -3.48 -10.73 13.72
C GLU A 24 -2.91 -9.86 14.85
N ARG A 25 -3.74 -9.31 15.74
CA ARG A 25 -3.27 -8.55 16.91
C ARG A 25 -2.81 -9.44 18.08
N THR A 26 -3.11 -10.73 18.01
CA THR A 26 -2.82 -11.69 19.08
C THR A 26 -1.69 -12.63 18.66
N LEU A 27 -0.79 -12.90 19.61
CA LEU A 27 0.14 -14.03 19.54
C LEU A 27 -0.49 -15.24 20.22
N THR A 28 -0.37 -16.40 19.59
CA THR A 28 -0.81 -17.68 20.13
C THR A 28 0.28 -18.33 20.97
N PHE A 29 -0.09 -19.25 21.87
CA PHE A 29 0.89 -19.99 22.66
C PHE A 29 1.88 -20.79 21.79
N ASN A 30 1.42 -21.34 20.66
CA ASN A 30 2.28 -22.04 19.72
C ASN A 30 3.32 -21.11 19.09
N GLU A 31 2.93 -19.89 18.71
CA GLU A 31 3.87 -18.89 18.15
C GLU A 31 4.91 -18.45 19.17
N ILE A 32 4.52 -18.32 20.43
CA ILE A 32 5.44 -17.97 21.53
C ILE A 32 6.39 -19.14 21.81
N ALA A 33 5.86 -20.36 21.94
CA ALA A 33 6.66 -21.55 22.21
C ALA A 33 7.62 -21.90 21.07
N ALA A 34 7.28 -21.57 19.83
CA ALA A 34 8.15 -21.77 18.66
C ALA A 34 9.22 -20.68 18.49
N SER A 35 9.13 -19.56 19.23
CA SER A 35 10.12 -18.48 19.18
C SER A 35 11.27 -18.75 20.15
N ASN A 36 12.52 -18.60 19.69
CA ASN A 36 13.69 -18.84 20.54
C ASN A 36 14.17 -17.57 21.24
N ASN A 37 13.82 -16.41 20.69
CA ASN A 37 14.25 -15.11 21.20
C ASN A 37 13.25 -14.00 20.83
N LEU A 38 13.48 -12.80 21.39
CA LEU A 38 12.63 -11.64 21.12
C LEU A 38 12.68 -11.21 19.64
N ALA A 39 13.79 -11.37 18.94
CA ALA A 39 13.89 -11.01 17.52
C ALA A 39 12.98 -11.89 16.64
N ASP A 40 12.83 -13.17 16.97
CA ASP A 40 11.90 -14.08 16.30
C ASP A 40 10.45 -13.60 16.51
N LEU A 41 10.10 -13.22 17.73
CA LEU A 41 8.78 -12.63 18.04
C LEU A 41 8.53 -11.34 17.26
N LYS A 42 9.53 -10.47 17.11
CA LYS A 42 9.41 -9.25 16.30
C LYS A 42 9.06 -9.58 14.85
N ILE A 43 9.72 -10.57 14.26
CA ILE A 43 9.44 -11.00 12.88
C ILE A 43 8.00 -11.49 12.77
N ILE A 44 7.53 -12.33 13.71
CA ILE A 44 6.15 -12.81 13.74
C ILE A 44 5.17 -11.64 13.85
N MET A 45 5.43 -10.66 14.71
CA MET A 45 4.59 -9.48 14.87
C MET A 45 4.53 -8.63 13.59
N ILE A 46 5.66 -8.37 12.94
CA ILE A 46 5.72 -7.63 11.66
C ILE A 46 4.95 -8.39 10.57
N ASP A 47 5.08 -9.71 10.52
CA ASP A 47 4.36 -10.57 9.58
C ASP A 47 2.85 -10.50 9.78
N LYS A 48 2.39 -10.51 11.03
CA LYS A 48 0.98 -10.35 11.39
C LYS A 48 0.45 -8.96 11.05
N ILE A 49 1.19 -7.91 11.38
CA ILE A 49 0.84 -6.53 11.00
C ILE A 49 0.72 -6.43 9.47
N PHE A 50 1.69 -6.99 8.73
CA PHE A 50 1.65 -7.01 7.28
C PHE A 50 0.43 -7.77 6.75
N ARG A 51 0.13 -8.97 7.28
CA ARG A 51 -1.06 -9.74 6.90
C ARG A 51 -2.37 -8.99 7.21
N SER A 52 -2.45 -8.30 8.35
CA SER A 52 -3.60 -7.46 8.69
C SER A 52 -3.82 -6.35 7.66
N LEU A 53 -2.72 -5.72 7.22
CA LEU A 53 -2.71 -4.68 6.20
C LEU A 53 -2.95 -5.24 4.78
N GLU A 54 -2.56 -6.48 4.51
CA GLU A 54 -2.80 -7.18 3.25
C GLU A 54 -4.25 -7.67 3.14
N ASN A 55 -4.83 -8.11 4.25
CA ASN A 55 -6.24 -8.50 4.36
C ASN A 55 -7.20 -7.35 4.04
N GLU A 56 -6.73 -6.10 4.06
CA GLU A 56 -7.47 -4.94 3.56
C GLU A 56 -7.74 -5.00 2.04
N ARG A 57 -7.05 -5.89 1.31
CA ARG A 57 -7.19 -6.19 -0.14
C ARG A 57 -7.18 -4.98 -1.07
N SER A 58 -6.80 -3.82 -0.56
CA SER A 58 -6.75 -2.56 -1.30
C SER A 58 -5.40 -1.92 -1.05
N THR A 59 -4.49 -2.09 -2.02
CA THR A 59 -3.18 -1.43 -2.02
C THR A 59 -3.33 0.08 -1.85
N LYS A 60 -4.42 0.66 -2.37
CA LYS A 60 -4.81 2.06 -2.18
C LYS A 60 -5.05 2.41 -0.70
N LYS A 61 -5.81 1.61 0.04
CA LYS A 61 -6.03 1.83 1.48
C LYS A 61 -4.72 1.74 2.26
N LEU A 62 -3.90 0.76 1.92
CA LEU A 62 -2.60 0.56 2.55
C LEU A 62 -1.66 1.75 2.37
N VAL A 63 -1.51 2.24 1.14
CA VAL A 63 -0.71 3.45 0.84
C VAL A 63 -1.23 4.66 1.61
N LYS A 64 -2.54 4.91 1.60
CA LYS A 64 -3.14 6.02 2.35
C LYS A 64 -2.91 5.92 3.86
N LYS A 65 -2.97 4.72 4.44
CA LYS A 65 -2.68 4.51 5.87
C LYS A 65 -1.23 4.78 6.22
N ILE A 66 -0.28 4.44 5.35
CA ILE A 66 1.13 4.76 5.57
C ILE A 66 1.29 6.28 5.62
N ILE A 67 0.80 6.98 4.59
CA ILE A 67 0.86 8.45 4.49
C ILE A 67 0.24 9.13 5.72
N ASN A 68 -0.99 8.77 6.07
CA ASN A 68 -1.70 9.36 7.22
C ASN A 68 -0.97 9.14 8.54
N HIS A 69 -0.28 8.00 8.69
CA HIS A 69 0.34 7.63 9.94
C HIS A 69 1.73 8.22 10.13
N THR A 70 2.46 8.43 9.04
CA THR A 70 3.78 9.07 9.08
C THR A 70 3.67 10.59 9.03
N GLY A 71 2.49 11.13 8.71
CA GLY A 71 2.24 12.56 8.60
C GLY A 71 2.93 13.22 7.41
N ILE A 72 3.42 12.41 6.45
CA ILE A 72 4.08 12.93 5.25
C ILE A 72 3.05 13.51 4.28
N THR A 73 3.43 14.60 3.61
CA THR A 73 2.61 15.19 2.55
C THR A 73 3.15 14.76 1.19
N ILE A 74 2.30 14.11 0.40
CA ILE A 74 2.58 13.68 -0.98
C ILE A 74 1.84 14.62 -1.94
N ASP A 75 2.47 15.01 -3.04
CA ASP A 75 1.79 15.76 -4.10
C ASP A 75 0.51 15.03 -4.55
N SER A 76 -0.60 15.76 -4.59
CA SER A 76 -1.92 15.19 -4.86
C SER A 76 -2.03 14.56 -6.25
N THR A 77 -1.30 15.10 -7.23
CA THR A 77 -1.29 14.58 -8.61
C THR A 77 -0.50 13.29 -8.68
N ILE A 78 0.68 13.22 -8.05
CA ILE A 78 1.49 11.99 -7.94
C ILE A 78 0.68 10.90 -7.22
N LEU A 79 0.06 11.23 -6.09
CA LEU A 79 -0.73 10.30 -5.30
C LEU A 79 -1.92 9.76 -6.10
N THR A 80 -2.71 10.65 -6.69
CA THR A 80 -3.93 10.24 -7.41
C THR A 80 -3.61 9.39 -8.63
N ASN A 81 -2.60 9.76 -9.42
CA ASN A 81 -2.17 8.98 -10.59
C ASN A 81 -1.62 7.61 -10.20
N GLY A 82 -0.74 7.53 -9.19
CA GLY A 82 -0.22 6.24 -8.75
C GLY A 82 -1.31 5.33 -8.20
N LEU A 83 -2.26 5.87 -7.41
CA LEU A 83 -3.39 5.12 -6.89
C LEU A 83 -4.36 4.65 -7.98
N MET A 84 -4.61 5.46 -9.00
CA MET A 84 -5.44 5.07 -10.15
C MET A 84 -4.91 3.77 -10.78
N HIS A 85 -3.61 3.70 -11.07
CA HIS A 85 -3.04 2.52 -11.72
C HIS A 85 -2.98 1.29 -10.82
N LEU A 86 -2.84 1.47 -9.50
CA LEU A 86 -2.97 0.38 -8.53
C LEU A 86 -4.42 -0.15 -8.48
N GLU A 87 -5.41 0.73 -8.60
CA GLU A 87 -6.83 0.35 -8.69
C GLU A 87 -7.14 -0.34 -10.03
N MET A 88 -6.56 0.12 -11.14
CA MET A 88 -6.68 -0.59 -12.42
C MET A 88 -6.18 -2.04 -12.31
N ARG A 89 -5.05 -2.27 -11.62
CA ARG A 89 -4.56 -3.64 -11.35
C ARG A 89 -5.57 -4.46 -10.56
N HIS A 90 -6.19 -3.87 -9.54
CA HIS A 90 -7.24 -4.54 -8.76
C HIS A 90 -8.39 -4.99 -9.68
N LEU A 91 -8.89 -4.09 -10.54
CA LEU A 91 -9.97 -4.39 -11.48
C LEU A 91 -9.57 -5.43 -12.54
N PHE A 92 -8.33 -5.40 -13.05
CA PHE A 92 -7.86 -6.42 -13.99
C PHE A 92 -7.86 -7.83 -13.40
N ILE A 93 -7.51 -7.96 -12.12
CA ILE A 93 -7.40 -9.26 -11.45
C ILE A 93 -8.76 -9.74 -10.93
N HIS A 94 -9.59 -8.82 -10.42
CA HIS A 94 -10.79 -9.18 -9.67
C HIS A 94 -12.10 -8.90 -10.40
N ASN A 95 -12.08 -8.12 -11.49
CA ASN A 95 -13.29 -7.70 -12.22
C ASN A 95 -13.12 -7.75 -13.76
N ASP A 96 -12.28 -8.65 -14.29
CA ASP A 96 -11.94 -8.76 -15.73
C ASP A 96 -11.53 -7.42 -16.40
N GLY A 97 -11.00 -6.49 -15.63
CA GLY A 97 -10.66 -5.14 -16.10
C GLY A 97 -11.87 -4.27 -16.45
N ILE A 98 -13.06 -4.59 -15.94
CA ILE A 98 -14.26 -3.77 -16.07
C ILE A 98 -14.22 -2.63 -15.06
N ALA A 99 -14.45 -1.41 -15.52
CA ALA A 99 -14.50 -0.23 -14.68
C ALA A 99 -15.79 -0.21 -13.85
N ASP A 100 -15.64 -0.18 -12.53
CA ASP A 100 -16.77 0.01 -11.62
C ASP A 100 -17.08 1.50 -11.42
N LEU A 101 -18.20 1.77 -10.73
CA LEU A 101 -18.66 3.13 -10.49
C LEU A 101 -17.67 3.94 -9.64
N ASP A 102 -17.03 3.31 -8.65
CA ASP A 102 -16.07 3.96 -7.76
C ASP A 102 -14.82 4.40 -8.52
N PHE A 103 -14.31 3.55 -9.42
CA PHE A 103 -13.19 3.88 -10.29
C PHE A 103 -13.54 5.05 -11.21
N VAL A 104 -14.69 5.00 -11.87
CA VAL A 104 -15.11 6.04 -12.82
C VAL A 104 -15.28 7.39 -12.12
N ASN A 105 -15.94 7.41 -10.96
CA ASN A 105 -16.18 8.64 -10.21
C ASN A 105 -14.89 9.31 -9.74
N ILE A 106 -13.88 8.52 -9.37
CA ILE A 106 -12.62 9.05 -8.81
C ILE A 106 -11.59 9.33 -9.92
N TYR A 107 -11.53 8.48 -10.94
CA TYR A 107 -10.41 8.43 -11.90
C TYR A 107 -10.83 8.57 -13.37
N GLY A 108 -12.12 8.51 -13.70
CA GLY A 108 -12.60 8.45 -15.09
C GLY A 108 -12.08 9.60 -15.97
N ASN A 109 -11.92 10.79 -15.39
CA ASN A 109 -11.43 11.99 -16.09
C ASN A 109 -9.90 12.06 -16.24
N LEU A 110 -9.14 11.16 -15.60
CA LEU A 110 -7.67 11.14 -15.64
C LEU A 110 -7.13 10.23 -16.73
N LEU A 111 -7.99 9.41 -17.33
CA LEU A 111 -7.62 8.57 -18.46
C LEU A 111 -7.57 9.39 -19.75
N VAL A 112 -6.73 8.94 -20.69
CA VAL A 112 -6.59 9.60 -22.01
C VAL A 112 -7.88 9.57 -22.81
N SER A 113 -8.73 8.59 -22.55
CA SER A 113 -10.08 8.53 -23.08
C SER A 113 -11.04 8.36 -21.90
N PRO A 114 -12.10 9.18 -21.81
CA PRO A 114 -13.12 9.00 -20.79
C PRO A 114 -13.70 7.59 -20.85
N ILE A 115 -13.97 7.02 -19.69
CA ILE A 115 -14.62 5.71 -19.56
C ILE A 115 -15.86 5.84 -18.69
N SER A 116 -16.86 5.02 -18.98
CA SER A 116 -18.07 4.87 -18.19
C SER A 116 -18.03 3.59 -17.37
N GLN A 117 -18.95 3.46 -16.41
CA GLN A 117 -19.13 2.22 -15.68
C GLN A 117 -19.47 1.09 -16.65
N GLY A 118 -18.83 -0.07 -16.50
CA GLY A 118 -19.00 -1.23 -17.37
C GLY A 118 -18.03 -1.28 -18.55
N ASP A 119 -17.32 -0.20 -18.84
CA ASP A 119 -16.32 -0.19 -19.91
C ASP A 119 -15.08 -1.01 -19.52
N LYS A 120 -14.42 -1.60 -20.52
CA LYS A 120 -13.13 -2.27 -20.31
C LYS A 120 -12.02 -1.23 -20.19
N LEU A 121 -11.22 -1.36 -19.14
CA LEU A 121 -10.02 -0.58 -18.94
C LEU A 121 -8.99 -0.83 -20.07
N PRO A 122 -8.20 0.19 -20.45
CA PRO A 122 -7.19 0.06 -21.49
C PRO A 122 -6.09 -0.94 -21.09
N ARG A 123 -5.81 -1.91 -21.97
CA ARG A 123 -4.82 -3.00 -21.76
C ARG A 123 -3.61 -2.93 -22.72
N ASN A 124 -3.37 -1.78 -23.35
CA ASN A 124 -2.28 -1.63 -24.31
C ASN A 124 -0.93 -1.32 -23.62
N PHE A 125 0.16 -1.55 -24.34
CA PHE A 125 1.52 -1.33 -23.85
C PHE A 125 1.75 0.10 -23.34
N SER A 126 1.22 1.10 -24.05
CA SER A 126 1.33 2.51 -23.62
C SER A 126 0.71 2.73 -22.23
N GLN A 127 -0.46 2.15 -21.97
CA GLN A 127 -1.12 2.25 -20.68
C GLN A 127 -0.33 1.54 -19.57
N THR A 128 0.21 0.36 -19.86
CA THR A 128 1.07 -0.37 -18.90
C THR A 128 2.32 0.44 -18.55
N THR A 129 2.98 1.04 -19.54
CA THR A 129 4.16 1.90 -19.33
C THR A 129 3.83 3.12 -18.49
N ARG A 130 2.69 3.78 -18.74
CA ARG A 130 2.21 4.89 -17.89
C ARG A 130 1.99 4.44 -16.44
N GLY A 131 1.41 3.26 -16.25
CA GLY A 131 1.23 2.68 -14.92
C GLY A 131 2.55 2.45 -14.18
N LEU A 132 3.55 1.91 -14.86
CA LEU A 132 4.89 1.71 -14.29
C LEU A 132 5.50 3.04 -13.84
N ILE A 133 5.52 4.04 -14.73
CA ILE A 133 6.09 5.37 -14.44
C ILE A 133 5.34 6.04 -13.27
N ALA A 134 4.01 5.98 -13.25
CA ALA A 134 3.20 6.59 -12.20
C ALA A 134 3.44 5.96 -10.83
N VAL A 135 3.49 4.62 -10.77
CA VAL A 135 3.74 3.88 -9.52
C VAL A 135 5.17 4.07 -9.06
N GLU A 136 6.15 4.09 -9.96
CA GLU A 136 7.55 4.39 -9.64
C GLU A 136 7.68 5.80 -9.05
N LYS A 137 7.05 6.80 -9.68
CA LYS A 137 7.06 8.18 -9.20
C LYS A 137 6.43 8.30 -7.81
N LEU A 138 5.30 7.61 -7.58
CA LEU A 138 4.67 7.55 -6.25
C LEU A 138 5.60 6.91 -5.21
N ALA A 139 6.27 5.80 -5.56
CA ALA A 139 7.19 5.14 -4.65
C ALA A 139 8.38 6.03 -4.28
N LYS A 140 8.99 6.70 -5.27
CA LYS A 140 10.09 7.65 -5.07
C LYS A 140 9.68 8.83 -4.19
N GLU A 141 8.49 9.39 -4.41
CA GLU A 141 7.98 10.51 -3.61
C GLU A 141 7.75 10.08 -2.15
N ILE A 142 7.10 8.93 -1.92
CA ILE A 142 6.88 8.41 -0.57
C ILE A 142 8.22 8.18 0.15
N ASP A 143 9.16 7.53 -0.52
CA ASP A 143 10.48 7.22 0.04
C ASP A 143 11.23 8.50 0.45
N SER A 144 11.35 9.46 -0.47
CA SER A 144 12.01 10.75 -0.21
C SER A 144 11.37 11.51 0.96
N LYS A 145 10.03 11.52 1.07
CA LYS A 145 9.32 12.18 2.16
C LYS A 145 9.49 11.46 3.49
N LEU A 146 9.54 10.13 3.49
CA LEU A 146 9.80 9.35 4.69
C LEU A 146 11.22 9.55 5.22
N ILE A 147 12.22 9.61 4.33
CA ILE A 147 13.60 9.93 4.70
C ILE A 147 13.68 11.34 5.30
N THR A 148 13.08 12.32 4.61
CA THR A 148 13.08 13.72 5.07
C THR A 148 12.40 13.89 6.43
N ALA A 149 11.34 13.12 6.70
CA ALA A 149 10.63 13.11 7.97
C ALA A 149 11.33 12.27 9.06
N GLY A 150 12.48 11.65 8.77
CA GLY A 150 13.25 10.86 9.73
C GLY A 150 12.66 9.48 10.04
N HIS A 151 11.71 8.99 9.23
CA HIS A 151 11.11 7.66 9.41
C HIS A 151 11.95 6.54 8.78
N LEU A 152 12.88 6.87 7.87
CA LEU A 152 13.79 5.95 7.17
C LEU A 152 15.19 6.57 7.07
N GLN A 153 16.22 5.73 6.94
CA GLN A 153 17.59 6.18 6.64
C GLN A 153 17.89 6.02 5.15
N SER A 154 18.54 7.02 4.55
CA SER A 154 19.06 6.91 3.17
C SER A 154 20.17 5.86 3.16
N ARG A 155 19.99 4.79 2.39
CA ARG A 155 21.01 3.76 2.16
C ARG A 155 21.77 4.02 0.87
#